data_AF-A0A3D2FNK2-F1
#
_entry.id   AF-A0A3D2FNK2-F1
#
_cell.length_a   1.000
_cell.length_b   1.000
_cell.length_c   1.000
_cell.angle_alpha   90.00
_cell.angle_beta   90.00
_cell.angle_gamma   90.00
#
_symmetry.space_group_name_H-M   'P 1'
#
loop_
_entity.id
_entity.type
_entity.pdbx_description
1 polymer ?
#
loop_
_entity_poly.entity_id
_entity_poly.type
_entity_poly.pdbx_seq_one_letter_code
_entity_poly.pdbx_strand_id
1 'polypeptide(L)'
;MIRKILSLFLFIYTLLVSQTHFTIPQNVWRISINNENSTGKWKGHDGQNGWKDYIYRLDSTDYSITQEWKQNITSQTYLIEYGFTDKATFILNIPRLKKFEQTHSWTIANDTTQSSLDQLMGQYYPTTKSNYGMGNVTMGMKILLLGNPAWRGGQNKYSFYGGIDVTLPFGEKREKYNANDVDDTGMPNQFKQLPIGSGVTQWQIKAFGELYRKVWGRLININWSVNLSTFSREIINPSISFLWIENASADSISRAIGDAALYEQGGQIFGAIHGQIELWPKRLFLTTGMDWMFSGRDQYFSKSETWDIWMVKHSNYDTRQTLSTQSLKINFLNVDPFLQIGPVPFEMEIGVRWFVPYLTYHTYGNTSAWIRISSYFQAW
;
A
#
# COMPACT_ATOMS: atom_id res chain seq x y z
N MET A 1 2.06 37.27 44.61
CA MET A 1 1.31 36.10 44.10
C MET A 1 1.10 36.11 42.57
N ILE A 2 1.79 36.96 41.80
CA ILE A 2 1.66 37.07 40.33
C ILE A 2 2.86 36.47 39.56
N ARG A 3 3.95 36.13 40.26
CA ARG A 3 5.17 35.55 39.64
C ARG A 3 5.16 34.03 39.43
N LYS A 4 4.21 33.28 40.02
CA LYS A 4 4.10 31.82 39.80
C LYS A 4 3.14 31.41 38.67
N ILE A 5 2.24 32.30 38.25
CA ILE A 5 1.32 32.04 37.12
C ILE A 5 2.02 32.31 35.77
N LEU A 6 3.02 33.21 35.76
CA LEU A 6 3.81 33.48 34.56
C LEU A 6 4.74 32.33 34.16
N SER A 7 5.14 31.47 35.12
CA SER A 7 6.02 30.32 34.86
C SER A 7 5.26 29.13 34.27
N LEU A 8 3.95 29.03 34.48
CA LEU A 8 3.11 28.01 33.83
C LEU A 8 2.73 28.42 32.39
N PHE A 9 2.73 29.73 32.09
CA PHE A 9 2.42 30.28 30.77
C PHE A 9 3.63 30.35 29.81
N LEU A 10 4.86 30.16 30.32
CA LEU A 10 6.09 30.21 29.54
C LEU A 10 6.61 28.83 29.07
N PHE A 11 5.92 27.74 29.39
CA PHE A 11 6.38 26.37 29.09
C PHE A 11 5.69 25.67 27.90
N ILE A 12 4.85 26.37 27.12
CA ILE A 12 4.17 25.84 25.91
C ILE A 12 4.60 26.60 24.63
N TYR A 13 5.54 27.54 24.74
CA TYR A 13 6.04 28.31 23.60
C TYR A 13 7.14 27.54 22.86
N THR A 14 6.76 26.72 21.88
CA THR A 14 7.55 26.46 20.64
C THR A 14 6.85 25.63 19.57
N LEU A 15 5.61 25.18 19.75
CA LEU A 15 4.91 24.37 18.73
C LEU A 15 3.99 25.23 17.87
N LEU A 16 4.57 26.14 17.08
CA LEU A 16 3.82 27.03 16.20
C LEU A 16 4.29 26.94 14.74
N VAL A 17 4.29 25.74 14.17
CA VAL A 17 3.91 25.51 12.76
C VAL A 17 3.32 24.11 12.70
N SER A 18 2.02 23.98 12.46
CA SER A 18 1.43 22.70 12.08
C SER A 18 1.19 22.72 10.58
N GLN A 19 1.87 21.79 9.93
CA GLN A 19 1.52 21.11 8.69
C GLN A 19 1.93 19.65 8.96
N THR A 20 1.54 18.70 8.13
CA THR A 20 1.92 17.29 8.29
C THR A 20 3.41 17.09 8.02
N HIS A 21 4.23 17.52 8.99
CA HIS A 21 5.68 17.48 8.95
C HIS A 21 6.19 16.06 8.99
N PHE A 22 7.31 15.83 8.33
CA PHE A 22 7.89 14.50 8.26
C PHE A 22 8.41 13.98 9.61
N THR A 23 8.85 14.87 10.50
CA THR A 23 9.33 14.57 11.87
C THR A 23 8.49 15.31 12.91
N ILE A 24 8.61 14.87 14.16
CA ILE A 24 7.98 15.51 15.33
C ILE A 24 9.03 15.90 16.37
N PRO A 25 8.76 16.89 17.23
CA PRO A 25 9.68 17.35 18.27
C PRO A 25 10.05 16.25 19.27
N GLN A 26 11.19 16.43 19.96
CA GLN A 26 11.61 15.53 21.01
C GLN A 26 10.52 15.34 22.09
N ASN A 27 10.38 14.11 22.57
CA ASN A 27 9.41 13.69 23.59
C ASN A 27 7.94 13.91 23.21
N VAL A 28 7.64 14.14 21.93
CA VAL A 28 6.27 14.20 21.43
C VAL A 28 5.90 12.87 20.79
N TRP A 29 4.70 12.39 21.11
CA TRP A 29 4.01 11.31 20.44
C TRP A 29 3.00 11.88 19.46
N ARG A 30 2.97 11.36 18.24
CA ARG A 30 1.87 11.57 17.30
C ARG A 30 1.20 10.22 17.04
N ILE A 31 -0.10 10.16 17.31
CA ILE A 31 -0.91 8.97 17.04
C ILE A 31 -1.92 9.34 15.96
N SER A 32 -1.87 8.62 14.85
CA SER A 32 -2.76 8.82 13.72
C SER A 32 -3.57 7.55 13.44
N ILE A 33 -4.87 7.75 13.21
CA ILE A 33 -5.80 6.69 12.79
C ILE A 33 -6.32 7.10 11.42
N ASN A 34 -6.00 6.30 10.40
CA ASN A 34 -6.51 6.47 9.04
C ASN A 34 -7.57 5.40 8.76
N ASN A 35 -8.74 5.80 8.26
CA ASN A 35 -9.72 4.86 7.69
C ASN A 35 -9.84 5.14 6.20
N GLU A 36 -9.62 4.12 5.37
CA GLU A 36 -9.61 4.24 3.93
C GLU A 36 -10.52 3.20 3.29
N ASN A 37 -11.31 3.64 2.32
CA ASN A 37 -12.08 2.78 1.42
C ASN A 37 -11.48 2.89 0.02
N SER A 38 -11.19 1.76 -0.59
CA SER A 38 -10.58 1.66 -1.90
C SER A 38 -11.32 0.65 -2.77
N THR A 39 -11.45 0.95 -4.05
CA THR A 39 -11.97 0.02 -5.05
C THR A 39 -11.15 0.15 -6.33
N GLY A 40 -10.93 -0.95 -7.02
CA GLY A 40 -10.17 -0.92 -8.27
C GLY A 40 -10.25 -2.20 -9.05
N LYS A 41 -9.84 -2.11 -10.31
CA LYS A 41 -9.74 -3.24 -11.23
C LYS A 41 -8.28 -3.49 -11.58
N TRP A 42 -7.93 -4.75 -11.83
CA TRP A 42 -6.61 -5.12 -12.35
C TRP A 42 -6.39 -4.47 -13.72
N LYS A 43 -5.21 -3.91 -13.94
CA LYS A 43 -4.80 -3.26 -15.19
C LYS A 43 -3.76 -4.11 -15.92
N GLY A 44 -4.04 -4.46 -17.16
CA GLY A 44 -3.10 -5.15 -18.06
C GLY A 44 -1.99 -4.23 -18.58
N HIS A 45 -1.18 -4.75 -19.51
CA HIS A 45 -0.05 -4.04 -20.14
C HIS A 45 -0.45 -2.77 -20.92
N ASP A 46 -1.70 -2.69 -21.33
CA ASP A 46 -2.31 -1.68 -22.18
C ASP A 46 -3.16 -0.70 -21.36
N GLY A 47 -3.14 -0.83 -20.03
CA GLY A 47 -3.98 -0.07 -19.10
C GLY A 47 -5.45 -0.46 -19.13
N GLN A 48 -5.84 -1.46 -19.94
CA GLN A 48 -7.19 -2.00 -19.95
C GLN A 48 -7.43 -2.93 -18.76
N ASN A 49 -8.69 -3.23 -18.48
CA ASN A 49 -9.02 -4.12 -17.36
C ASN A 49 -8.68 -5.56 -17.70
N GLY A 50 -8.13 -6.27 -16.71
CA GLY A 50 -8.02 -7.73 -16.75
C GLY A 50 -6.88 -8.27 -17.62
N TRP A 51 -6.88 -9.59 -17.80
CA TRP A 51 -6.09 -10.29 -18.80
C TRP A 51 -6.98 -10.54 -20.00
N LYS A 52 -6.49 -10.23 -21.19
CA LYS A 52 -7.23 -10.33 -22.44
C LYS A 52 -6.57 -11.35 -23.34
N ASP A 53 -7.42 -12.10 -24.04
CA ASP A 53 -7.02 -13.03 -25.09
C ASP A 53 -5.94 -14.03 -24.65
N TYR A 54 -6.08 -14.56 -23.43
CA TYR A 54 -5.19 -15.61 -22.94
C TYR A 54 -5.54 -16.93 -23.63
N ILE A 55 -4.61 -17.45 -24.43
CA ILE A 55 -4.81 -18.70 -25.15
C ILE A 55 -4.50 -19.87 -24.22
N TYR A 56 -5.45 -20.79 -24.07
CA TYR A 56 -5.28 -22.03 -23.34
C TYR A 56 -5.82 -23.20 -24.15
N ARG A 57 -5.06 -24.29 -24.24
CA ARG A 57 -5.44 -25.48 -24.97
C ARG A 57 -6.00 -26.53 -24.02
N LEU A 58 -7.20 -27.02 -24.31
CA LEU A 58 -7.86 -28.10 -23.59
C LEU A 58 -8.34 -29.13 -24.61
N ASP A 59 -7.92 -30.39 -24.44
CA ASP A 59 -8.31 -31.51 -25.32
C ASP A 59 -8.15 -31.23 -26.82
N SER A 60 -7.02 -30.63 -27.19
CA SER A 60 -6.67 -30.25 -28.58
C SER A 60 -7.49 -29.09 -29.17
N THR A 61 -8.28 -28.40 -28.35
CA THR A 61 -9.02 -27.19 -28.73
C THR A 61 -8.41 -25.96 -28.07
N ASP A 62 -8.14 -24.93 -28.86
CA ASP A 62 -7.62 -23.65 -28.36
C ASP A 62 -8.78 -22.73 -27.95
N TYR A 63 -8.77 -22.32 -26.69
CA TYR A 63 -9.72 -21.37 -26.11
C TYR A 63 -9.04 -20.04 -25.88
N SER A 64 -9.76 -18.94 -26.14
CA SER A 64 -9.34 -17.60 -25.74
C SER A 64 -10.11 -17.18 -24.50
N ILE A 65 -9.38 -16.94 -23.41
CA ILE A 65 -9.93 -16.59 -22.09
C ILE A 65 -9.64 -15.12 -21.81
N THR A 66 -10.67 -14.36 -21.45
CA THR A 66 -10.53 -13.02 -20.87
C THR A 66 -10.95 -13.07 -19.41
N GLN A 67 -10.11 -12.54 -18.51
CA GLN A 67 -10.33 -12.56 -17.06
C GLN A 67 -10.29 -11.14 -16.50
N GLU A 68 -11.26 -10.78 -15.66
CA GLU A 68 -11.30 -9.50 -14.94
C GLU A 68 -11.32 -9.71 -13.43
N TRP A 69 -10.51 -8.93 -12.72
CA TRP A 69 -10.55 -8.84 -11.26
C TRP A 69 -10.94 -7.43 -10.82
N LYS A 70 -11.83 -7.37 -9.84
CA LYS A 70 -12.17 -6.15 -9.10
C LYS A 70 -12.00 -6.41 -7.61
N GLN A 71 -11.37 -5.48 -6.92
CA GLN A 71 -11.21 -5.53 -5.47
C GLN A 71 -11.92 -4.37 -4.78
N ASN A 72 -12.39 -4.63 -3.56
CA ASN A 72 -12.91 -3.63 -2.62
C ASN A 72 -12.21 -3.80 -1.29
N ILE A 73 -11.60 -2.75 -0.79
CA ILE A 73 -10.77 -2.75 0.42
C ILE A 73 -11.28 -1.67 1.37
N THR A 74 -11.57 -2.05 2.62
CA THR A 74 -11.71 -1.13 3.74
C THR A 74 -10.59 -1.41 4.72
N SER A 75 -9.76 -0.41 4.97
CA SER A 75 -8.62 -0.51 5.86
C SER A 75 -8.66 0.52 6.98
N GLN A 76 -8.05 0.17 8.09
CA GLN A 76 -7.74 1.07 9.19
C GLN A 76 -6.26 0.96 9.51
N THR A 77 -5.55 2.07 9.46
CA THR A 77 -4.11 2.11 9.73
C THR A 77 -3.85 2.93 10.99
N TYR A 78 -3.08 2.36 11.90
CA TYR A 78 -2.58 3.03 13.09
C TYR A 78 -1.12 3.40 12.86
N LEU A 79 -0.82 4.69 12.86
CA LEU A 79 0.54 5.21 12.78
C LEU A 79 0.89 5.84 14.13
N ILE A 80 1.94 5.33 14.75
CA ILE A 80 2.51 5.82 16.00
C ILE A 80 3.88 6.38 15.68
N GLU A 81 4.10 7.62 16.04
CA GLU A 81 5.39 8.29 15.87
C GLU A 81 5.86 8.84 17.21
N TYR A 82 7.16 8.72 17.48
CA TYR A 82 7.80 9.25 18.68
C TYR A 82 9.05 10.04 18.32
N GLY A 83 9.10 11.31 18.75
CA GLY A 83 10.27 12.16 18.59
C GLY A 83 11.36 11.76 19.58
N PHE A 84 12.30 10.94 19.13
CA PHE A 84 13.43 10.49 19.93
C PHE A 84 14.40 11.65 20.20
N THR A 85 14.62 12.49 19.19
CA THR A 85 15.28 13.80 19.31
C THR A 85 14.57 14.79 18.38
N ASP A 86 14.92 16.07 18.46
CA ASP A 86 14.41 17.06 17.51
C ASP A 86 14.83 16.82 16.04
N LYS A 87 15.71 15.84 15.80
CA LYS A 87 16.16 15.44 14.47
C LYS A 87 15.74 14.03 14.10
N ALA A 88 15.25 13.22 15.03
CA ALA A 88 15.00 11.80 14.81
C ALA A 88 13.63 11.40 15.33
N THR A 89 12.83 10.76 14.47
CA THR A 89 11.49 10.27 14.79
C THR A 89 11.43 8.78 14.51
N PHE A 90 11.06 8.01 15.52
CA PHE A 90 10.69 6.60 15.39
C PHE A 90 9.27 6.49 14.83
N ILE A 91 9.02 5.49 14.00
CA ILE A 91 7.70 5.22 13.43
C ILE A 91 7.33 3.74 13.61
N LEU A 92 6.05 3.50 13.89
CA LEU A 92 5.40 2.19 13.87
C LEU A 92 4.05 2.32 13.15
N ASN A 93 3.88 1.55 12.08
CA ASN A 93 2.70 1.58 11.22
C ASN A 93 2.05 0.18 11.19
N ILE A 94 0.81 0.10 11.69
CA ILE A 94 0.05 -1.13 11.83
C ILE A 94 -1.23 -1.02 10.98
N PRO A 95 -1.24 -1.57 9.77
CA PRO A 95 -2.43 -1.65 8.95
C PRO A 95 -3.33 -2.81 9.37
N ARG A 96 -4.65 -2.61 9.33
CA ARG A 96 -5.67 -3.65 9.50
C ARG A 96 -6.69 -3.55 8.39
N LEU A 97 -6.90 -4.63 7.66
CA LEU A 97 -7.99 -4.78 6.71
C LEU A 97 -9.26 -5.17 7.48
N LYS A 98 -10.24 -4.26 7.50
CA LYS A 98 -11.59 -4.55 8.01
C LYS A 98 -12.39 -5.38 7.01
N LYS A 99 -12.12 -5.15 5.72
CA LYS A 99 -12.76 -5.82 4.61
C LYS A 99 -11.80 -5.86 3.43
N PHE A 100 -11.56 -7.03 2.87
CA PHE A 100 -10.86 -7.21 1.61
C PHE A 100 -11.65 -8.20 0.77
N GLU A 101 -12.31 -7.73 -0.27
CA GLU A 101 -13.08 -8.58 -1.19
C GLU A 101 -12.48 -8.49 -2.58
N GLN A 102 -12.47 -9.62 -3.28
CA GLN A 102 -12.11 -9.70 -4.68
C GLN A 102 -13.19 -10.48 -5.44
N THR A 103 -13.72 -9.87 -6.49
CA THR A 103 -14.58 -10.52 -7.46
C THR A 103 -13.78 -10.83 -8.72
N HIS A 104 -13.93 -12.05 -9.22
CA HIS A 104 -13.31 -12.56 -10.43
C HIS A 104 -14.40 -12.99 -11.42
N SER A 105 -14.25 -12.59 -12.67
CA SER A 105 -15.14 -12.97 -13.77
C SER A 105 -14.32 -13.28 -15.01
N TRP A 106 -14.80 -14.19 -15.85
CA TRP A 106 -14.15 -14.53 -17.11
C TRP A 106 -15.15 -14.69 -18.25
N THR A 107 -14.64 -14.62 -19.47
CA THR A 107 -15.35 -14.96 -20.71
C THR A 107 -14.46 -15.82 -21.59
N ILE A 108 -15.07 -16.76 -22.31
CA ILE A 108 -14.38 -17.71 -23.18
C ILE A 108 -14.92 -17.53 -24.60
N ALA A 109 -14.05 -17.25 -25.58
CA ALA A 109 -14.43 -17.18 -26.99
C ALA A 109 -14.39 -18.57 -27.65
N ASN A 110 -15.15 -18.75 -28.75
CA ASN A 110 -15.43 -20.02 -29.44
C ASN A 110 -16.34 -21.01 -28.70
N ASP A 111 -17.19 -20.49 -27.82
CA ASP A 111 -18.01 -21.32 -26.97
C ASP A 111 -19.35 -21.73 -27.63
N THR A 112 -19.30 -22.69 -28.55
CA THR A 112 -20.52 -23.35 -29.06
C THR A 112 -21.01 -24.48 -28.14
N THR A 113 -20.24 -24.86 -27.11
CA THR A 113 -20.50 -26.05 -26.27
C THR A 113 -20.50 -25.82 -24.74
N GLN A 114 -20.38 -24.58 -24.26
CA GLN A 114 -20.49 -24.02 -22.90
C GLN A 114 -20.02 -24.80 -21.66
N SER A 115 -19.41 -25.98 -21.73
CA SER A 115 -19.57 -26.93 -20.62
C SER A 115 -18.32 -27.57 -19.98
N SER A 116 -17.09 -27.42 -20.48
CA SER A 116 -15.91 -28.03 -19.81
C SER A 116 -14.89 -27.04 -19.27
N LEU A 117 -14.43 -26.08 -20.07
CA LEU A 117 -13.46 -25.08 -19.60
C LEU A 117 -14.09 -24.11 -18.59
N ASP A 118 -15.36 -23.73 -18.77
CA ASP A 118 -16.07 -22.87 -17.81
C ASP A 118 -16.22 -23.54 -16.45
N GLN A 119 -16.54 -24.85 -16.43
CA GLN A 119 -16.56 -25.66 -15.21
C GLN A 119 -15.18 -25.73 -14.55
N LEU A 120 -14.12 -25.94 -15.34
CA LEU A 120 -12.74 -25.98 -14.83
C LEU A 120 -12.32 -24.62 -14.25
N MET A 121 -12.67 -23.51 -14.91
CA MET A 121 -12.47 -22.16 -14.39
C MET A 121 -13.19 -21.97 -13.05
N GLY A 122 -14.45 -22.40 -12.96
CA GLY A 122 -15.25 -22.35 -11.73
C GLY A 122 -14.65 -23.17 -10.57
N GLN A 123 -14.00 -24.29 -10.86
CA GLN A 123 -13.35 -25.13 -9.85
C GLN A 123 -12.07 -24.52 -9.28
N TYR A 124 -11.24 -23.86 -10.09
CA TYR A 124 -9.97 -23.29 -9.64
C TYR A 124 -10.08 -21.84 -9.16
N TYR A 125 -11.07 -21.10 -9.67
CA TYR A 125 -11.16 -19.67 -9.49
C TYR A 125 -12.54 -19.25 -8.99
N PRO A 126 -12.80 -19.34 -7.67
CA PRO A 126 -14.08 -18.90 -7.13
C PRO A 126 -14.33 -17.43 -7.45
N THR A 127 -15.56 -17.13 -7.85
CA THR A 127 -15.98 -15.81 -8.37
C THR A 127 -15.88 -14.71 -7.33
N THR A 128 -15.95 -15.05 -6.05
CA THR A 128 -15.78 -14.11 -4.94
C THR A 128 -14.88 -14.71 -3.88
N LYS A 129 -13.91 -13.91 -3.42
CA LYS A 129 -13.06 -14.21 -2.26
C LYS A 129 -13.13 -13.05 -1.30
N SER A 130 -13.02 -13.33 -0.01
CA SER A 130 -12.96 -12.29 1.01
C SER A 130 -11.96 -12.64 2.11
N ASN A 131 -11.39 -11.62 2.72
CA ASN A 131 -10.54 -11.74 3.88
C ASN A 131 -10.61 -10.47 4.76
N TYR A 132 -10.17 -10.58 6.01
CA TYR A 132 -10.00 -9.50 6.97
C TYR A 132 -8.87 -9.88 7.93
N GLY A 133 -8.13 -8.90 8.44
CA GLY A 133 -7.01 -9.22 9.32
C GLY A 133 -5.99 -8.11 9.43
N MET A 134 -4.89 -8.42 10.09
CA MET A 134 -3.74 -7.54 10.17
C MET A 134 -2.99 -7.56 8.83
N GLY A 135 -2.48 -6.41 8.40
CA GLY A 135 -1.53 -6.34 7.30
C GLY A 135 -0.10 -6.42 7.80
N ASN A 136 0.85 -6.21 6.89
CA ASN A 136 2.28 -6.18 7.26
C ASN A 136 2.59 -4.94 8.12
N VAL A 137 3.37 -5.14 9.19
CA VAL A 137 3.68 -4.08 10.16
C VAL A 137 5.03 -3.45 9.81
N THR A 138 5.07 -2.13 9.71
CA THR A 138 6.30 -1.39 9.42
C THR A 138 6.81 -0.69 10.67
N MET A 139 8.10 -0.78 10.92
CA MET A 139 8.80 0.04 11.91
C MET A 139 10.00 0.72 11.26
N GLY A 140 10.37 1.91 11.73
CA GLY A 140 11.47 2.63 11.11
C GLY A 140 11.89 3.89 11.85
N MET A 141 12.83 4.59 11.24
CA MET A 141 13.35 5.86 11.73
C MET A 141 13.46 6.88 10.60
N LYS A 142 13.09 8.12 10.90
CA LYS A 142 13.26 9.30 10.06
C LYS A 142 14.27 10.22 10.72
N ILE A 143 15.24 10.73 9.97
CA ILE A 143 16.36 11.51 10.48
C ILE A 143 16.53 12.78 9.63
N LEU A 144 16.53 13.95 10.27
CA LEU A 144 16.89 15.22 9.65
C LEU A 144 18.40 15.24 9.35
N LEU A 145 18.75 15.42 8.09
CA LEU A 145 20.13 15.48 7.62
C LEU A 145 20.58 16.93 7.39
N LEU A 146 19.71 17.77 6.84
CA LEU A 146 20.04 19.17 6.51
C LEU A 146 18.81 20.08 6.66
N GLY A 147 19.06 21.34 7.01
CA GLY A 147 18.03 22.37 7.16
C GLY A 147 17.41 22.39 8.56
N ASN A 148 16.19 22.91 8.67
CA ASN A 148 15.44 22.94 9.92
C ASN A 148 14.09 22.27 9.73
N PRO A 149 13.63 21.44 10.67
CA PRO A 149 12.29 20.87 10.58
C PRO A 149 11.25 21.96 10.41
N ALA A 150 10.27 21.78 9.53
CA ALA A 150 9.30 22.82 9.25
C ALA A 150 8.44 23.20 10.49
N TRP A 151 8.29 22.31 11.49
CA TRP A 151 7.65 22.63 12.77
C TRP A 151 8.46 23.58 13.66
N ARG A 152 9.79 23.60 13.56
CA ARG A 152 10.67 24.38 14.46
C ARG A 152 10.63 25.88 14.15
N GLY A 153 10.34 26.24 12.90
CA GLY A 153 10.41 27.62 12.42
C GLY A 153 11.86 28.14 12.38
N GLY A 154 12.26 28.76 11.27
CA GLY A 154 13.63 29.27 11.13
C GLY A 154 13.86 30.04 9.84
N GLN A 155 15.07 30.59 9.68
CA GLN A 155 15.45 31.33 8.47
C GLN A 155 15.52 30.42 7.23
N ASN A 156 16.00 29.19 7.40
CA ASN A 156 16.03 28.19 6.34
C ASN A 156 14.60 27.77 5.99
N LYS A 157 14.31 27.73 4.70
CA LYS A 157 12.99 27.46 4.11
C LYS A 157 12.89 26.07 3.48
N TYR A 158 13.74 25.17 3.94
CA TYR A 158 13.88 23.82 3.43
C TYR A 158 14.37 22.87 4.53
N SER A 159 14.08 21.60 4.34
CA SER A 159 14.71 20.51 5.08
C SER A 159 14.81 19.25 4.24
N PHE A 160 15.84 18.46 4.56
CA PHE A 160 16.15 17.21 3.91
C PHE A 160 16.40 16.15 4.96
N TYR A 161 15.85 14.97 4.72
CA TYR A 161 15.79 13.88 5.65
C TYR A 161 16.18 12.57 4.95
N GLY A 162 16.71 11.66 5.76
CA GLY A 162 16.88 10.25 5.43
C GLY A 162 15.96 9.39 6.28
N GLY A 163 15.73 8.15 5.88
CA GLY A 163 15.03 7.18 6.71
C GLY A 163 15.33 5.74 6.35
N ILE A 164 15.10 4.86 7.31
CA ILE A 164 15.21 3.41 7.16
C ILE A 164 13.98 2.79 7.80
N ASP A 165 13.34 1.88 7.07
CA ASP A 165 12.18 1.13 7.51
C ASP A 165 12.39 -0.37 7.28
N VAL A 166 11.79 -1.18 8.15
CA VAL A 166 11.59 -2.61 7.94
C VAL A 166 10.10 -2.92 8.08
N THR A 167 9.56 -3.64 7.10
CA THR A 167 8.18 -4.11 7.09
C THR A 167 8.17 -5.62 7.26
N LEU A 168 7.61 -6.08 8.36
CA LEU A 168 7.52 -7.49 8.73
C LEU A 168 6.22 -8.12 8.19
N PRO A 169 6.28 -9.36 7.68
CA PRO A 169 5.16 -10.02 7.01
C PRO A 169 4.16 -10.63 8.01
N PHE A 170 3.47 -9.77 8.76
CA PHE A 170 2.39 -10.18 9.66
C PHE A 170 1.06 -10.46 8.95
N GLY A 171 0.91 -10.02 7.70
CA GLY A 171 -0.27 -10.29 6.91
C GLY A 171 -0.45 -11.78 6.67
N GLU A 172 -1.71 -12.23 6.67
CA GLU A 172 -2.04 -13.62 6.34
C GLU A 172 -1.47 -13.99 4.98
N LYS A 173 -0.67 -15.06 4.96
CA LYS A 173 -0.08 -15.63 3.75
C LYS A 173 -0.96 -16.76 3.24
N ARG A 174 -0.81 -17.08 1.95
CA ARG A 174 -1.48 -18.24 1.35
C ARG A 174 -1.14 -19.52 2.11
N GLU A 175 -2.12 -20.35 2.40
CA GLU A 175 -1.92 -21.65 3.03
C GLU A 175 -1.35 -22.67 2.03
N LYS A 176 -0.88 -23.80 2.55
CA LYS A 176 -0.35 -24.88 1.73
C LYS A 176 -1.51 -25.62 1.06
N TYR A 177 -1.35 -25.97 -0.22
CA TYR A 177 -2.30 -26.83 -0.89
C TYR A 177 -2.37 -28.21 -0.23
N ASN A 178 -3.58 -28.69 0.05
CA ASN A 178 -3.83 -30.03 0.56
C ASN A 178 -5.05 -30.61 -0.15
N ALA A 179 -4.88 -31.75 -0.81
CA ALA A 179 -5.92 -32.45 -1.56
C ALA A 179 -7.10 -32.89 -0.69
N ASN A 180 -6.87 -33.12 0.61
CA ASN A 180 -7.89 -33.55 1.56
C ASN A 180 -8.61 -32.38 2.25
N ASP A 181 -8.12 -31.15 2.06
CA ASP A 181 -8.70 -29.95 2.66
C ASP A 181 -9.61 -29.24 1.66
N VAL A 182 -10.80 -29.82 1.50
CA VAL A 182 -11.82 -29.39 0.54
C VAL A 182 -13.11 -29.03 1.25
N ASP A 183 -13.95 -28.23 0.60
CA ASP A 183 -15.32 -28.00 1.08
C ASP A 183 -16.33 -29.06 0.62
N ASP A 184 -17.59 -28.86 0.97
CA ASP A 184 -18.71 -29.73 0.62
C ASP A 184 -18.91 -29.91 -0.90
N THR A 185 -18.34 -29.01 -1.71
CA THR A 185 -18.37 -29.09 -3.19
C THR A 185 -17.15 -29.80 -3.77
N GLY A 186 -16.18 -30.17 -2.92
CA GLY A 186 -14.90 -30.76 -3.32
C GLY A 186 -13.85 -29.73 -3.75
N MET A 187 -14.10 -28.42 -3.59
CA MET A 187 -13.13 -27.38 -3.95
C MET A 187 -12.08 -27.22 -2.83
N PRO A 188 -10.77 -27.26 -3.17
CA PRO A 188 -9.70 -27.02 -2.20
C PRO A 188 -9.83 -25.66 -1.50
N ASN A 189 -9.70 -25.65 -0.17
CA ASN A 189 -9.85 -24.44 0.64
C ASN A 189 -8.83 -23.35 0.28
N GLN A 190 -7.63 -23.75 -0.15
CA GLN A 190 -6.60 -22.83 -0.65
C GLN A 190 -7.11 -21.94 -1.80
N PHE A 191 -8.02 -22.44 -2.65
CA PHE A 191 -8.50 -21.70 -3.83
C PHE A 191 -9.41 -20.53 -3.45
N LYS A 192 -10.08 -20.62 -2.30
CA LYS A 192 -10.95 -19.56 -1.77
C LYS A 192 -10.18 -18.44 -1.07
N GLN A 193 -8.91 -18.66 -0.77
CA GLN A 193 -8.11 -17.69 -0.02
C GLN A 193 -7.77 -16.45 -0.82
N LEU A 194 -7.79 -15.32 -0.11
CA LEU A 194 -7.33 -14.03 -0.57
C LEU A 194 -6.24 -13.54 0.41
N PRO A 195 -4.95 -13.87 0.16
CA PRO A 195 -3.86 -13.52 1.05
C PRO A 195 -3.74 -12.01 1.25
N ILE A 196 -3.42 -11.59 2.47
CA ILE A 196 -3.23 -10.18 2.84
C ILE A 196 -1.78 -9.74 2.60
N GLY A 197 -0.83 -10.65 2.80
CA GLY A 197 0.60 -10.38 2.65
C GLY A 197 1.29 -11.39 1.74
N SER A 198 2.41 -10.98 1.13
CA SER A 198 3.28 -11.84 0.33
C SER A 198 4.17 -12.77 1.16
N GLY A 199 4.24 -12.57 2.47
CA GLY A 199 5.08 -13.39 3.36
C GLY A 199 6.56 -12.97 3.40
N VAL A 200 6.97 -11.94 2.65
CA VAL A 200 8.37 -11.47 2.60
C VAL A 200 8.61 -10.24 3.47
N THR A 201 9.78 -10.18 4.10
CA THR A 201 10.25 -9.00 4.81
C THR A 201 10.79 -7.96 3.83
N GLN A 202 10.30 -6.71 3.92
CA GLN A 202 10.77 -5.60 3.09
C GLN A 202 11.69 -4.68 3.90
N TRP A 203 12.80 -4.29 3.29
CA TRP A 203 13.71 -3.25 3.77
C TRP A 203 13.59 -2.03 2.88
N GLN A 204 13.48 -0.84 3.46
CA GLN A 204 13.30 0.39 2.70
C GLN A 204 14.23 1.50 3.18
N ILE A 205 14.92 2.13 2.24
CA ILE A 205 15.73 3.34 2.45
C ILE A 205 15.00 4.51 1.82
N LYS A 206 15.00 5.66 2.50
CA LYS A 206 14.23 6.84 2.10
C LYS A 206 15.09 8.09 2.05
N ALA A 207 14.82 8.92 1.06
CA ALA A 207 15.28 10.29 0.97
C ALA A 207 14.06 11.18 0.73
N PHE A 208 13.86 12.21 1.55
CA PHE A 208 12.69 13.06 1.43
C PHE A 208 12.97 14.46 1.96
N GLY A 209 12.14 15.41 1.54
CA GLY A 209 12.34 16.80 1.91
C GLY A 209 11.10 17.65 1.70
N GLU A 210 11.17 18.84 2.26
CA GLU A 210 10.12 19.85 2.20
C GLU A 210 10.75 21.21 1.86
N LEU A 211 10.06 21.97 1.03
CA LEU A 211 10.41 23.32 0.61
C LEU A 211 9.22 24.21 0.92
N TYR A 212 9.39 25.22 1.77
CA TYR A 212 8.27 26.05 2.20
C TYR A 212 8.54 27.55 2.05
N ARG A 213 7.56 28.29 1.55
CA ARG A 213 7.65 29.74 1.35
C ARG A 213 6.31 30.41 1.61
N LYS A 214 6.34 31.63 2.14
CA LYS A 214 5.16 32.49 2.17
C LYS A 214 5.04 33.27 0.85
N VAL A 215 3.89 33.17 0.19
CA VAL A 215 3.52 33.93 -1.00
C VAL A 215 2.16 34.58 -0.71
N TRP A 216 2.07 35.89 -0.90
CA TRP A 216 0.85 36.68 -0.57
C TRP A 216 0.28 36.42 0.84
N GLY A 217 1.17 36.25 1.82
CA GLY A 217 0.79 35.98 3.21
C GLY A 217 0.28 34.55 3.47
N ARG A 218 0.24 33.68 2.46
CA ARG A 218 -0.13 32.25 2.58
C ARG A 218 1.12 31.38 2.57
N LEU A 219 1.15 30.34 3.40
CA LEU A 219 2.18 29.31 3.38
C LEU A 219 1.95 28.35 2.20
N ILE A 220 2.99 28.18 1.39
CA ILE A 220 3.07 27.17 0.32
C ILE A 220 4.19 26.20 0.70
N ASN A 221 3.93 24.91 0.57
CA ASN A 221 4.90 23.85 0.84
C ASN A 221 4.94 22.86 -0.34
N ILE A 222 6.12 22.37 -0.69
CA ILE A 222 6.33 21.28 -1.62
C ILE A 222 7.07 20.17 -0.89
N ASN A 223 6.44 19.02 -0.79
CA ASN A 223 6.99 17.82 -0.18
C ASN A 223 7.37 16.85 -1.29
N TRP A 224 8.54 16.24 -1.18
CA TRP A 224 8.99 15.21 -2.11
C TRP A 224 9.60 14.04 -1.35
N SER A 225 9.50 12.84 -1.93
CA SER A 225 10.17 11.66 -1.40
C SER A 225 10.57 10.68 -2.50
N VAL A 226 11.63 9.95 -2.24
CA VAL A 226 12.10 8.79 -3.00
C VAL A 226 12.41 7.68 -2.01
N ASN A 227 11.79 6.51 -2.21
CA ASN A 227 12.03 5.34 -1.39
C ASN A 227 12.51 4.18 -2.27
N LEU A 228 13.55 3.50 -1.82
CA LEU A 228 14.07 2.28 -2.44
C LEU A 228 13.78 1.11 -1.53
N SER A 229 13.11 0.09 -2.06
CA SER A 229 12.73 -1.10 -1.32
C SER A 229 13.43 -2.33 -1.89
N THR A 230 13.94 -3.17 -1.00
CA THR A 230 14.40 -4.53 -1.30
C THR A 230 13.68 -5.52 -0.41
N PHE A 231 13.63 -6.78 -0.82
CA PHE A 231 12.85 -7.82 -0.15
C PHE A 231 13.75 -8.99 0.21
N SER A 232 13.47 -9.59 1.36
CA SER A 232 14.13 -10.81 1.78
C SER A 232 13.57 -11.98 0.96
N ARG A 233 14.45 -12.90 0.60
CA ARG A 233 14.10 -14.14 -0.08
C ARG A 233 13.41 -15.07 0.91
N GLU A 234 12.26 -15.63 0.55
CA GLU A 234 11.47 -16.50 1.44
C GLU A 234 10.90 -17.72 0.72
N ILE A 235 10.56 -18.74 1.51
CA ILE A 235 9.83 -19.91 1.03
C ILE A 235 8.32 -19.64 1.15
N ILE A 236 7.61 -19.76 0.03
CA ILE A 236 6.16 -19.54 -0.05
C ILE A 236 5.43 -20.82 -0.46
N ASN A 237 4.14 -20.86 -0.13
CA ASN A 237 3.23 -21.87 -0.67
C ASN A 237 2.83 -21.46 -2.10
N PRO A 238 3.09 -22.30 -3.12
CA PRO A 238 2.82 -21.95 -4.50
C PRO A 238 1.31 -21.84 -4.75
N SER A 239 0.95 -20.97 -5.71
CA SER A 239 -0.41 -20.92 -6.23
C SER A 239 -0.63 -22.05 -7.23
N ILE A 240 -1.65 -22.86 -6.97
CA ILE A 240 -2.08 -23.91 -7.89
C ILE A 240 -3.02 -23.30 -8.94
N SER A 241 -2.71 -23.54 -10.20
CA SER A 241 -3.46 -23.09 -11.38
C SER A 241 -3.23 -24.09 -12.50
N PHE A 242 -4.26 -24.34 -13.31
CA PHE A 242 -4.14 -25.16 -14.52
C PHE A 242 -3.69 -24.34 -15.75
N LEU A 243 -3.71 -23.01 -15.70
CA LEU A 243 -3.53 -22.17 -16.90
C LEU A 243 -2.14 -22.29 -17.55
N TRP A 244 -1.15 -22.83 -16.85
CA TRP A 244 0.22 -23.01 -17.35
C TRP A 244 0.53 -24.43 -17.83
N ILE A 245 -0.39 -25.38 -17.64
CA ILE A 245 -0.17 -26.79 -17.94
C ILE A 245 -1.46 -27.46 -18.42
N GLU A 246 -1.39 -28.12 -19.57
CA GLU A 246 -2.54 -28.79 -20.18
C GLU A 246 -2.92 -30.05 -19.38
N ASN A 247 -4.23 -30.29 -19.25
CA ASN A 247 -4.81 -31.57 -18.79
C ASN A 247 -4.24 -32.10 -17.45
N ALA A 248 -3.91 -31.21 -16.50
CA ALA A 248 -3.39 -31.58 -15.19
C ALA A 248 -4.40 -31.35 -14.06
N SER A 249 -4.51 -32.32 -13.16
CA SER A 249 -5.24 -32.15 -11.89
C SER A 249 -4.46 -31.28 -10.91
N ALA A 250 -5.15 -30.70 -9.92
CA ALA A 250 -4.54 -29.87 -8.88
C ALA A 250 -3.42 -30.61 -8.12
N ASP A 251 -3.59 -31.91 -7.87
CA ASP A 251 -2.57 -32.76 -7.23
C ASP A 251 -1.34 -32.98 -8.11
N SER A 252 -1.54 -33.08 -9.43
CA SER A 252 -0.45 -33.24 -10.38
C SER A 252 0.33 -31.92 -10.54
N ILE A 253 -0.39 -30.80 -10.61
CA ILE A 253 0.16 -29.44 -10.59
C ILE A 253 0.99 -29.23 -9.32
N SER A 254 0.44 -29.54 -8.15
CA SER A 254 1.12 -29.42 -6.86
C SER A 254 2.40 -30.24 -6.82
N ARG A 255 2.37 -31.51 -7.28
CA ARG A 255 3.57 -32.35 -7.36
C ARG A 255 4.62 -31.83 -8.34
N ALA A 256 4.19 -31.27 -9.47
CA ALA A 256 5.07 -30.71 -10.49
C ALA A 256 5.81 -29.45 -10.00
N ILE A 257 5.12 -28.57 -9.26
CA ILE A 257 5.74 -27.37 -8.66
C ILE A 257 6.58 -27.77 -7.43
N GLY A 258 6.06 -28.70 -6.63
CA GLY A 258 6.58 -29.07 -5.31
C GLY A 258 5.82 -28.39 -4.16
N ASP A 259 6.06 -28.88 -2.96
CA ASP A 259 5.38 -28.46 -1.73
C ASP A 259 5.62 -27.00 -1.32
N ALA A 260 6.68 -26.39 -1.86
CA ALA A 260 7.05 -25.00 -1.60
C ALA A 260 7.90 -24.45 -2.76
N ALA A 261 7.84 -23.14 -2.96
CA ALA A 261 8.67 -22.43 -3.93
C ALA A 261 9.48 -21.34 -3.21
N LEU A 262 10.72 -21.15 -3.64
CA LEU A 262 11.53 -20.01 -3.21
C LEU A 262 11.09 -18.78 -4.00
N TYR A 263 10.83 -17.67 -3.32
CA TYR A 263 10.30 -16.45 -3.90
C TYR A 263 11.19 -15.26 -3.56
N GLU A 264 11.47 -14.46 -4.59
CA GLU A 264 12.17 -13.18 -4.48
C GLU A 264 11.33 -12.11 -5.15
N GLN A 265 10.76 -11.23 -4.33
CA GLN A 265 10.02 -10.09 -4.82
C GLN A 265 10.99 -9.07 -5.44
N GLY A 266 10.63 -8.57 -6.62
CA GLY A 266 11.39 -7.53 -7.31
C GLY A 266 11.47 -6.25 -6.48
N GLY A 267 12.66 -5.66 -6.39
CA GLY A 267 12.87 -4.40 -5.69
C GLY A 267 11.96 -3.28 -6.22
N GLN A 268 11.60 -2.33 -5.37
CA GLN A 268 10.66 -1.26 -5.74
C GLN A 268 11.28 0.12 -5.56
N ILE A 269 10.90 1.04 -6.44
CA ILE A 269 11.21 2.46 -6.36
C ILE A 269 9.90 3.21 -6.23
N PHE A 270 9.74 3.95 -5.15
CA PHE A 270 8.62 4.86 -4.95
C PHE A 270 9.11 6.30 -5.08
N GLY A 271 8.35 7.13 -5.78
CA GLY A 271 8.56 8.57 -5.86
C GLY A 271 7.26 9.29 -5.52
N ALA A 272 7.35 10.45 -4.87
CA ALA A 272 6.19 11.29 -4.61
C ALA A 272 6.54 12.77 -4.68
N ILE A 273 5.59 13.57 -5.16
CA ILE A 273 5.65 15.03 -5.06
C ILE A 273 4.27 15.57 -4.70
N HIS A 274 4.21 16.44 -3.70
CA HIS A 274 2.97 17.02 -3.20
C HIS A 274 3.15 18.52 -3.01
N GLY A 275 2.24 19.31 -3.59
CA GLY A 275 2.13 20.74 -3.36
C GLY A 275 1.00 21.04 -2.39
N GLN A 276 1.28 21.83 -1.37
CA GLN A 276 0.32 22.25 -0.35
C GLN A 276 0.22 23.78 -0.30
N ILE A 277 -0.99 24.28 -0.13
CA ILE A 277 -1.30 25.70 0.04
C ILE A 277 -2.21 25.92 1.25
N GLU A 278 -1.92 26.96 2.00
CA GLU A 278 -2.74 27.46 3.10
C GLU A 278 -3.95 28.25 2.57
N LEU A 279 -5.16 27.73 2.82
CA LEU A 279 -6.42 28.39 2.49
C LEU A 279 -6.86 29.32 3.62
N TRP A 280 -6.90 28.79 4.85
CA TRP A 280 -7.13 29.54 6.07
C TRP A 280 -5.84 29.52 6.89
N PRO A 281 -5.25 30.69 7.19
CA PRO A 281 -4.11 30.82 8.08
C PRO A 281 -4.15 29.85 9.27
N LYS A 282 -3.14 28.98 9.32
CA LYS A 282 -2.88 27.99 10.37
C LYS A 282 -4.01 26.99 10.65
N ARG A 283 -5.06 26.93 9.81
CA ARG A 283 -6.25 26.11 10.09
C ARG A 283 -6.64 25.19 8.95
N LEU A 284 -6.53 25.63 7.69
CA LEU A 284 -7.03 24.87 6.55
C LEU A 284 -6.01 24.86 5.43
N PHE A 285 -5.62 23.66 5.00
CA PHE A 285 -4.65 23.45 3.94
C PHE A 285 -5.21 22.53 2.87
N LEU A 286 -4.98 22.90 1.62
CA LEU A 286 -5.25 22.06 0.46
C LEU A 286 -3.93 21.49 -0.03
N THR A 287 -3.87 20.18 -0.26
CA THR A 287 -2.70 19.53 -0.87
C THR A 287 -3.14 18.74 -2.08
N THR A 288 -2.36 18.84 -3.14
CA THR A 288 -2.46 18.01 -4.33
C THR A 288 -1.12 17.33 -4.56
N GLY A 289 -1.11 16.12 -5.11
CA GLY A 289 0.16 15.44 -5.38
C GLY A 289 0.03 14.28 -6.34
N MET A 290 1.21 13.78 -6.71
CA MET A 290 1.37 12.64 -7.59
C MET A 290 2.39 11.69 -6.99
N ASP A 291 2.04 10.41 -7.00
CA ASP A 291 2.87 9.32 -6.54
C ASP A 291 3.16 8.36 -7.71
N TRP A 292 4.33 7.73 -7.66
CA TRP A 292 4.78 6.72 -8.60
C TRP A 292 5.39 5.54 -7.87
N MET A 293 5.13 4.34 -8.37
CA MET A 293 5.84 3.13 -8.00
C MET A 293 6.25 2.39 -9.26
N PHE A 294 7.52 1.98 -9.31
CA PHE A 294 8.03 1.04 -10.29
C PHE A 294 8.61 -0.15 -9.54
N SER A 295 8.23 -1.37 -9.93
CA SER A 295 8.86 -2.58 -9.40
C SER A 295 9.80 -3.21 -10.43
N GLY A 296 10.78 -3.95 -9.91
CA GLY A 296 11.44 -5.02 -10.64
C GLY A 296 10.48 -6.19 -10.86
N ARG A 297 10.95 -7.14 -11.64
CA ARG A 297 10.25 -8.40 -11.88
C ARG A 297 10.58 -9.37 -10.74
N ASP A 298 9.59 -10.16 -10.33
CA ASP A 298 9.77 -11.18 -9.31
C ASP A 298 10.53 -12.40 -9.86
N GLN A 299 11.02 -13.25 -8.97
CA GLN A 299 11.64 -14.53 -9.31
C GLN A 299 11.07 -15.65 -8.45
N TYR A 300 10.87 -16.80 -9.08
CA TYR A 300 10.39 -18.03 -8.46
C TYR A 300 11.38 -19.14 -8.77
N PHE A 301 11.61 -20.02 -7.80
CA PHE A 301 12.39 -21.23 -7.98
C PHE A 301 11.61 -22.41 -7.38
N SER A 302 11.21 -23.33 -8.25
CA SER A 302 10.45 -24.53 -7.89
C SER A 302 11.02 -25.77 -8.60
N LYS A 303 10.31 -26.89 -8.55
CA LYS A 303 10.67 -28.08 -9.32
C LYS A 303 10.30 -27.95 -10.81
N SER A 304 9.55 -26.91 -11.20
CA SER A 304 9.06 -26.69 -12.56
C SER A 304 9.47 -25.30 -13.07
N GLU A 305 10.50 -25.25 -13.92
CA GLU A 305 10.95 -24.02 -14.58
C GLU A 305 9.84 -23.38 -15.42
N THR A 306 8.99 -24.19 -16.06
CA THR A 306 7.82 -23.70 -16.82
C THR A 306 6.85 -22.94 -15.92
N TRP A 307 6.59 -23.44 -14.71
CA TRP A 307 5.74 -22.73 -13.75
C TRP A 307 6.41 -21.46 -13.24
N ASP A 308 7.72 -21.52 -12.95
CA ASP A 308 8.50 -20.37 -12.50
C ASP A 308 8.43 -19.22 -13.53
N ILE A 309 8.64 -19.53 -14.82
CA ILE A 309 8.55 -18.54 -15.90
C ILE A 309 7.12 -18.01 -16.04
N TRP A 310 6.11 -18.89 -15.98
CA TRP A 310 4.72 -18.49 -16.11
C TRP A 310 4.28 -17.56 -14.97
N MET A 311 4.63 -17.87 -13.72
CA MET A 311 4.33 -17.02 -12.56
C MET A 311 4.94 -15.62 -12.67
N VAL A 312 6.02 -15.48 -13.42
CA VAL A 312 6.73 -14.22 -13.60
C VAL A 312 6.10 -13.36 -14.69
N LYS A 313 5.77 -13.97 -15.84
CA LYS A 313 5.24 -13.26 -17.00
C LYS A 313 4.51 -14.21 -17.96
N HIS A 314 3.33 -13.79 -18.41
CA HIS A 314 2.61 -14.45 -19.50
C HIS A 314 1.74 -13.42 -20.26
N SER A 315 0.84 -13.88 -21.14
CA SER A 315 -0.01 -12.97 -21.93
C SER A 315 -0.75 -11.97 -21.03
N ASN A 316 -0.57 -10.68 -21.30
CA ASN A 316 -1.14 -9.54 -20.59
C ASN A 316 -0.86 -9.49 -19.05
N TYR A 317 0.19 -10.17 -18.58
CA TYR A 317 0.60 -10.20 -17.19
C TYR A 317 2.13 -10.14 -17.05
N ASP A 318 2.60 -9.36 -16.09
CA ASP A 318 3.99 -9.32 -15.67
C ASP A 318 3.98 -9.03 -14.17
N THR A 319 4.88 -9.64 -13.42
CA THR A 319 5.09 -9.27 -12.01
C THR A 319 5.76 -7.90 -11.88
N ARG A 320 6.35 -7.39 -12.97
CA ARG A 320 6.86 -6.01 -13.05
C ARG A 320 5.70 -5.02 -13.15
N GLN A 321 5.48 -4.27 -12.07
CA GLN A 321 4.38 -3.34 -11.91
C GLN A 321 4.82 -1.89 -12.11
N THR A 322 3.90 -1.09 -12.62
CA THR A 322 3.98 0.37 -12.54
C THR A 322 2.65 0.92 -12.09
N LEU A 323 2.70 1.79 -11.09
CA LEU A 323 1.54 2.48 -10.55
C LEU A 323 1.82 3.98 -10.54
N SER A 324 0.87 4.76 -11.04
CA SER A 324 0.85 6.19 -10.85
C SER A 324 -0.49 6.62 -10.28
N THR A 325 -0.47 7.45 -9.25
CA THR A 325 -1.69 7.95 -8.62
C THR A 325 -1.62 9.46 -8.42
N GLN A 326 -2.76 10.12 -8.52
CA GLN A 326 -2.94 11.49 -8.10
C GLN A 326 -3.77 11.54 -6.84
N SER A 327 -3.50 12.51 -5.98
CA SER A 327 -4.25 12.71 -4.74
C SER A 327 -4.64 14.16 -4.53
N LEU A 328 -5.78 14.35 -3.89
CA LEU A 328 -6.26 15.62 -3.39
C LEU A 328 -6.66 15.42 -1.94
N LYS A 329 -6.18 16.30 -1.05
CA LYS A 329 -6.49 16.23 0.37
C LYS A 329 -6.66 17.60 0.99
N ILE A 330 -7.56 17.66 1.97
CA ILE A 330 -7.83 18.83 2.79
C ILE A 330 -7.43 18.48 4.21
N ASN A 331 -6.63 19.33 4.83
CA ASN A 331 -6.20 19.20 6.22
C ASN A 331 -6.78 20.35 7.05
N PHE A 332 -7.54 20.01 8.08
CA PHE A 332 -7.96 20.92 9.13
C PHE A 332 -7.08 20.74 10.36
N LEU A 333 -6.53 21.84 10.87
CA LEU A 333 -5.57 21.84 11.96
C LEU A 333 -6.15 22.53 13.20
N ASN A 334 -6.20 21.80 14.30
CA ASN A 334 -6.64 22.25 15.62
C ASN A 334 -5.50 22.07 16.64
N VAL A 335 -4.42 22.78 16.40
CA VAL A 335 -3.13 22.61 17.11
C VAL A 335 -2.54 23.93 17.63
N ASP A 336 -3.04 25.08 17.17
CA ASP A 336 -2.61 26.39 17.65
C ASP A 336 -3.25 26.60 19.04
N PRO A 337 -2.47 26.69 20.13
CA PRO A 337 -3.01 26.73 21.49
C PRO A 337 -3.97 27.89 21.75
N PHE A 338 -3.85 28.99 21.00
CA PHE A 338 -4.72 30.16 21.15
C PHE A 338 -6.06 30.02 20.41
N LEU A 339 -6.11 29.09 19.46
CA LEU A 339 -7.24 28.90 18.54
C LEU A 339 -7.85 27.49 18.65
N GLN A 340 -7.31 26.66 19.56
CA GLN A 340 -7.66 25.28 19.76
C GLN A 340 -9.08 25.13 20.32
N ILE A 341 -9.82 24.20 19.75
CA ILE A 341 -11.13 23.76 20.22
C ILE A 341 -10.94 22.48 21.02
N GLY A 342 -11.35 22.48 22.28
CA GLY A 342 -11.25 21.33 23.17
C GLY A 342 -9.84 21.08 23.72
N PRO A 343 -9.68 20.05 24.57
CA PRO A 343 -8.46 19.86 25.37
C PRO A 343 -7.29 19.19 24.63
N VAL A 344 -7.53 18.54 23.49
CA VAL A 344 -6.50 17.75 22.78
C VAL A 344 -6.21 18.37 21.41
N PRO A 345 -4.94 18.65 21.07
CA PRO A 345 -4.58 19.13 19.74
C PRO A 345 -4.73 18.00 18.72
N PHE A 346 -5.36 18.32 17.57
CA PHE A 346 -5.60 17.33 16.53
C PHE A 346 -5.49 17.91 15.11
N GLU A 347 -5.29 17.01 14.16
CA GLU A 347 -5.36 17.27 12.73
C GLU A 347 -6.36 16.29 12.10
N MET A 348 -7.21 16.81 11.23
CA MET A 348 -8.14 16.01 10.44
C MET A 348 -7.76 16.15 8.97
N GLU A 349 -7.40 15.05 8.34
CA GLU A 349 -7.17 14.95 6.90
C GLU A 349 -8.35 14.22 6.27
N ILE A 350 -8.90 14.79 5.20
CA ILE A 350 -9.83 14.11 4.31
C ILE A 350 -9.17 14.09 2.94
N GLY A 351 -9.11 12.93 2.31
CA GLY A 351 -8.45 12.82 1.01
C GLY A 351 -9.11 11.83 0.08
N VAL A 352 -8.80 12.02 -1.19
CA VAL A 352 -9.14 11.13 -2.29
C VAL A 352 -7.90 10.88 -3.13
N ARG A 353 -7.79 9.67 -3.69
CA ARG A 353 -6.69 9.24 -4.56
C ARG A 353 -7.28 8.44 -5.69
N TRP A 354 -6.76 8.62 -6.89
CA TRP A 354 -7.12 7.83 -8.05
C TRP A 354 -5.87 7.48 -8.85
N PHE A 355 -5.88 6.32 -9.47
CA PHE A 355 -4.83 5.92 -10.41
C PHE A 355 -4.87 6.78 -11.68
N VAL A 356 -3.74 6.90 -12.35
CA VAL A 356 -3.61 7.58 -13.63
C VAL A 356 -3.68 6.53 -14.74
N PRO A 357 -4.70 6.59 -15.62
CA PRO A 357 -4.81 5.69 -16.77
C PRO A 357 -3.56 5.75 -17.65
N TYR A 358 -3.22 4.63 -18.30
CA TYR A 358 -2.05 4.46 -19.18
C TYR A 358 -0.66 4.62 -18.52
N LEU A 359 -0.59 5.13 -17.30
CA LEU A 359 0.62 5.13 -16.44
C LEU A 359 0.52 4.12 -15.30
N THR A 360 -0.49 3.25 -15.33
CA THR A 360 -0.71 2.18 -14.38
C THR A 360 -0.94 0.87 -15.14
N TYR A 361 -0.07 -0.10 -14.94
CA TYR A 361 -0.09 -1.39 -15.63
C TYR A 361 0.45 -2.50 -14.73
N HIS A 362 -0.06 -3.72 -14.98
CA HIS A 362 0.24 -4.94 -14.23
C HIS A 362 -0.01 -4.81 -12.72
N THR A 363 -1.04 -4.06 -12.34
CA THR A 363 -1.42 -3.85 -10.95
C THR A 363 -2.87 -3.34 -10.85
N TYR A 364 -3.40 -3.20 -9.64
CA TYR A 364 -4.74 -2.65 -9.44
C TYR A 364 -4.77 -1.13 -9.58
N GLY A 365 -5.56 -0.64 -10.53
CA GLY A 365 -5.89 0.78 -10.67
C GLY A 365 -6.97 1.17 -9.65
N ASN A 366 -6.54 1.47 -8.42
CA ASN A 366 -7.45 1.79 -7.33
C ASN A 366 -7.84 3.28 -7.31
N THR A 367 -9.09 3.53 -6.91
CA THR A 367 -9.57 4.81 -6.42
C THR A 367 -9.92 4.65 -4.95
N SER A 368 -9.47 5.58 -4.11
CA SER A 368 -9.74 5.55 -2.68
C SER A 368 -10.13 6.90 -2.11
N ALA A 369 -10.82 6.84 -0.98
CA ALA A 369 -11.13 7.98 -0.13
C ALA A 369 -10.80 7.61 1.31
N TRP A 370 -10.26 8.56 2.07
CA TRP A 370 -9.88 8.33 3.46
C TRP A 370 -10.15 9.52 4.35
N ILE A 371 -10.24 9.22 5.65
CA ILE A 371 -10.22 10.19 6.73
C ILE A 371 -9.12 9.77 7.69
N ARG A 372 -8.21 10.69 8.01
CA ARG A 372 -7.18 10.50 9.02
C ARG A 372 -7.34 11.51 10.13
N ILE A 373 -7.35 11.05 11.37
CA ILE A 373 -7.25 11.91 12.56
C ILE A 373 -5.89 11.67 13.19
N SER A 374 -5.17 12.73 13.52
CA SER A 374 -3.88 12.68 14.20
C SER A 374 -3.92 13.53 15.45
N SER A 375 -3.44 13.01 16.57
CA SER A 375 -3.36 13.74 17.84
C SER A 375 -1.96 13.72 18.42
N TYR A 376 -1.63 14.73 19.21
CA TYR A 376 -0.29 14.94 19.76
C TYR A 376 -0.29 14.84 21.28
N PHE A 377 0.70 14.13 21.84
CA PHE A 377 0.86 13.96 23.28
C PHE A 377 2.32 14.20 23.66
N GLN A 378 2.57 15.06 24.64
CA GLN A 378 3.93 15.33 25.12
C GLN A 378 4.23 14.48 26.36
N ALA A 379 5.32 13.72 26.31
CA ALA A 379 5.90 13.06 27.47
C ALA A 379 6.90 14.01 28.15
N TRP A 380 6.94 13.99 29.48
CA TRP A 380 7.82 14.83 30.30
C TRP A 380 9.06 14.08 30.74
#